data_AF-A0A6J6UED1-F1
#
_entry.id   AF-A0A6J6UED1-F1
#
_cell.length_a   1.000
_cell.length_b   1.000
_cell.length_c   1.000
_cell.angle_alpha   90.00
_cell.angle_beta   90.00
_cell.angle_gamma   90.00
#
_symmetry.space_group_name_H-M   'P 1'
#
loop_
_entity.id
_entity.type
_entity.pdbx_description
1 polymer ?
#
loop_
_entity_poly.entity_id
_entity_poly.type
_entity_poly.pdbx_seq_one_letter_code
_entity_poly.pdbx_strand_id
1 'polypeptide(L)'
;MTTENWALHHSLLSPYLNNGLLHASEVIDAAMKAFDTGRIPIESAEGFVRQIIGWREYVNGMYWYLGADYKNSNELHANRSLLPLFSDPNATQMNCIKQTVSDINERAWVHHIPRLMLLSNLALITGTNPQEFLEWMREVFIDATDWVMVPNVIGMGLHADGGAMMTKPYAAGGAYISRMSNYCKPCVYNPKLRTGEDACPFTTLYWDFLDRHKEEFAKNHRMSQQVFGLNRLSDLAELKVRAQEILSGLDQGKI
;
A
#
# COMPACT_ATOMS: atom_id res chain seq x y z
N MET A 1 8.86 -8.30 -4.03
CA MET A 1 7.61 -8.77 -4.68
C MET A 1 8.04 -9.51 -5.93
N THR A 2 7.65 -10.76 -6.12
CA THR A 2 8.11 -11.57 -7.27
C THR A 2 6.94 -12.37 -7.83
N THR A 3 6.94 -12.58 -9.14
CA THR A 3 6.04 -13.51 -9.82
C THR A 3 6.45 -14.98 -9.69
N GLU A 4 7.62 -15.28 -9.13
CA GLU A 4 8.15 -16.65 -9.03
C GLU A 4 7.66 -17.40 -7.80
N ASN A 5 7.36 -16.69 -6.71
CA ASN A 5 6.83 -17.24 -5.47
C ASN A 5 5.96 -16.18 -4.78
N TRP A 6 4.66 -16.47 -4.68
CA TRP A 6 3.65 -15.56 -4.15
C TRP A 6 3.77 -15.31 -2.63
N ALA A 7 4.33 -16.27 -1.89
CA ALA A 7 4.50 -16.21 -0.44
C ALA A 7 5.88 -15.66 -0.02
N LEU A 8 6.89 -15.84 -0.87
CA LEU A 8 8.30 -15.69 -0.50
C LEU A 8 8.60 -16.40 0.84
N HIS A 9 9.06 -15.64 1.84
CA HIS A 9 9.42 -16.13 3.17
C HIS A 9 8.43 -15.64 4.25
N HIS A 10 7.22 -15.25 3.86
CA HIS A 10 6.18 -14.88 4.83
C HIS A 10 5.58 -16.12 5.49
N SER A 11 5.09 -15.96 6.72
CA SER A 11 4.62 -17.09 7.54
C SER A 11 3.21 -17.58 7.22
N LEU A 12 2.38 -16.72 6.58
CA LEU A 12 0.97 -16.98 6.27
C LEU A 12 0.11 -17.28 7.52
N LEU A 13 0.55 -16.83 8.70
CA LEU A 13 -0.13 -17.14 9.96
C LEU A 13 -1.23 -16.15 10.35
N SER A 14 -1.36 -15.03 9.63
CA SER A 14 -2.32 -13.96 9.97
C SER A 14 -3.77 -14.44 10.09
N PRO A 15 -4.30 -15.37 9.26
CA PRO A 15 -5.68 -15.83 9.42
C PRO A 15 -5.88 -16.60 10.73
N TYR A 16 -4.91 -17.44 11.09
CA TYR A 16 -4.94 -18.26 12.30
C TYR A 16 -4.74 -17.41 13.57
N LEU A 17 -3.88 -16.40 13.50
CA LEU A 17 -3.68 -15.44 14.59
C LEU A 17 -4.91 -14.55 14.82
N ASN A 18 -5.64 -14.19 13.76
CA ASN A 18 -6.75 -13.25 13.86
C ASN A 18 -8.08 -13.91 14.21
N ASN A 19 -8.20 -15.24 14.03
CA ASN A 19 -9.37 -16.00 14.44
C ASN A 19 -9.16 -16.85 15.72
N GLY A 20 -7.98 -16.77 16.34
CA GLY A 20 -7.66 -17.43 17.60
C GLY A 20 -7.27 -18.91 17.49
N LEU A 21 -7.10 -19.45 16.28
CA LEU A 21 -6.53 -20.79 16.09
C LEU A 21 -5.06 -20.87 16.47
N LEU A 22 -4.34 -19.75 16.36
CA LEU A 22 -3.00 -19.59 16.92
C LEU A 22 -2.95 -18.43 17.91
N HIS A 23 -2.31 -18.64 19.06
CA HIS A 23 -2.00 -17.60 20.02
C HIS A 23 -0.68 -16.91 19.67
N ALA A 24 -0.62 -15.58 19.76
CA ALA A 24 0.59 -14.81 19.41
C ALA A 24 1.84 -15.28 20.18
N SER A 25 1.70 -15.62 21.47
CA SER A 25 2.84 -16.09 22.28
C SER A 25 3.45 -17.38 21.76
N GLU A 26 2.64 -18.33 21.27
CA GLU A 26 3.17 -19.62 20.80
C GLU A 26 3.99 -19.44 19.52
N VAL A 27 3.60 -18.48 18.68
CA VAL A 27 4.30 -18.12 17.44
C VAL A 27 5.61 -17.43 17.76
N ILE A 28 5.63 -16.57 18.78
CA ILE A 28 6.84 -15.89 19.27
C ILE A 28 7.79 -16.90 19.91
N ASP A 29 7.30 -17.78 20.78
CA ASP A 29 8.11 -18.81 21.45
C ASP A 29 8.77 -19.75 20.44
N ALA A 30 8.05 -20.12 19.37
CA ALA A 30 8.61 -20.90 18.28
C ALA A 30 9.75 -20.16 17.53
N ALA A 31 9.58 -18.86 17.27
CA ALA A 31 10.60 -18.05 16.62
C ALA A 31 11.84 -17.85 17.52
N MET A 32 11.63 -17.57 18.81
CA MET A 32 12.71 -17.43 19.79
C MET A 32 13.48 -18.73 19.97
N LYS A 33 12.80 -19.87 20.04
CA LYS A 33 13.47 -21.19 20.07
C LYS A 33 14.33 -21.46 18.83
N ALA A 34 13.86 -21.06 17.65
CA ALA A 34 14.65 -21.17 16.42
C ALA A 34 15.90 -20.27 16.45
N PHE A 35 15.78 -19.08 17.02
CA PHE A 35 16.91 -18.17 17.24
C PHE A 35 17.91 -18.70 18.27
N ASP A 36 17.45 -19.12 19.45
CA ASP A 36 18.29 -19.62 20.54
C ASP A 36 19.06 -20.89 20.16
N THR A 37 18.53 -21.67 19.22
CA THR A 37 19.20 -22.86 18.66
C THR A 37 20.08 -22.57 17.44
N GLY A 38 20.25 -21.30 17.06
CA GLY A 38 21.12 -20.86 15.97
C GLY A 38 20.59 -21.19 14.56
N ARG A 39 19.31 -21.54 14.40
CA ARG A 39 18.73 -21.89 13.09
C ARG A 39 18.41 -20.68 12.23
N ILE A 40 18.14 -19.54 12.87
CA ILE A 40 17.86 -18.27 12.20
C ILE A 40 18.73 -17.17 12.80
N PRO A 41 19.12 -16.18 12.00
CA PRO A 41 19.89 -15.04 12.51
C PRO A 41 18.96 -14.03 13.21
N ILE A 42 19.57 -13.11 13.97
CA ILE A 42 18.83 -12.17 14.83
C ILE A 42 17.89 -11.26 14.04
N GLU A 43 18.29 -10.80 12.85
CA GLU A 43 17.49 -9.91 12.01
C GLU A 43 16.20 -10.58 11.52
N SER A 44 16.22 -11.90 11.32
CA SER A 44 15.03 -12.68 10.96
C SER A 44 14.10 -12.86 12.16
N ALA A 45 14.67 -13.19 13.33
CA ALA A 45 13.92 -13.38 14.57
C ALA A 45 13.25 -12.07 15.03
N GLU A 46 14.04 -11.00 15.18
CA GLU A 46 13.56 -9.66 15.57
C GLU A 46 12.54 -9.16 14.56
N GLY A 47 12.84 -9.26 13.26
CA GLY A 47 11.98 -8.75 12.21
C GLY A 47 10.59 -9.40 12.24
N PHE A 48 10.54 -10.72 12.45
CA PHE A 48 9.31 -11.48 12.60
C PHE A 48 8.56 -11.13 13.88
N VAL A 49 9.23 -11.18 15.03
CA VAL A 49 8.63 -10.89 16.35
C VAL A 49 8.07 -9.47 16.40
N ARG A 50 8.77 -8.48 15.84
CA ARG A 50 8.32 -7.08 15.75
C ARG A 50 7.02 -6.90 14.96
N GLN A 51 6.73 -7.76 13.98
CA GLN A 51 5.44 -7.67 13.28
C GLN A 51 4.28 -8.10 14.19
N ILE A 52 4.54 -9.00 15.15
CA ILE A 52 3.54 -9.53 16.06
C ILE A 52 3.43 -8.61 17.28
N ILE A 53 4.43 -8.57 18.17
CA ILE A 53 4.32 -7.78 19.41
C ILE A 53 4.45 -6.27 19.21
N GLY A 54 4.99 -5.85 18.07
CA GLY A 54 5.06 -4.45 17.69
C GLY A 54 3.81 -4.06 16.92
N TRP A 55 3.78 -4.34 15.61
CA TRP A 55 2.74 -3.82 14.72
C TRP A 55 1.34 -4.36 15.01
N ARG A 56 1.16 -5.68 15.17
CA ARG A 56 -0.17 -6.25 15.41
C ARG A 56 -0.77 -5.71 16.71
N GLU A 57 0.00 -5.69 17.79
CA GLU A 57 -0.46 -5.15 19.09
C GLU A 57 -0.67 -3.63 19.05
N TYR A 58 0.23 -2.88 18.39
CA TYR A 58 0.07 -1.43 18.22
C TYR A 58 -1.21 -1.10 17.44
N VAL A 59 -1.45 -1.80 16.32
CA VAL A 59 -2.67 -1.64 15.51
C VAL A 59 -3.92 -1.93 16.33
N ASN A 60 -3.91 -3.02 17.11
CA ASN A 60 -5.03 -3.36 17.99
C ASN A 60 -5.30 -2.26 19.02
N GLY A 61 -4.27 -1.78 19.71
CA GLY A 61 -4.38 -0.69 20.68
C GLY A 61 -4.88 0.60 20.05
N MET A 62 -4.34 0.97 18.88
CA MET A 62 -4.73 2.18 18.15
C MET A 62 -6.19 2.14 17.70
N TYR A 63 -6.68 1.00 17.22
CA TYR A 63 -8.09 0.86 16.84
C TYR A 63 -9.05 1.24 17.97
N TRP A 64 -8.80 0.74 19.18
CA TRP A 64 -9.63 1.06 20.34
C TRP A 64 -9.40 2.48 20.86
N TYR A 65 -8.16 2.95 20.85
CA TYR A 65 -7.79 4.29 21.31
C TYR A 65 -8.40 5.40 20.43
N LEU A 66 -8.39 5.23 19.11
CA LEU A 66 -8.87 6.22 18.14
C LEU A 66 -10.40 6.26 18.05
N GLY A 67 -11.08 5.18 18.47
CA GLY A 67 -12.53 5.11 18.56
C GLY A 67 -13.24 4.80 17.24
N ALA A 68 -14.56 4.63 17.32
CA ALA A 68 -15.38 4.11 16.23
C ALA A 68 -15.43 5.01 14.99
N ASP A 69 -15.30 6.33 15.18
CA ASP A 69 -15.40 7.32 14.10
C ASP A 69 -14.11 7.44 13.28
N TYR A 70 -12.99 6.89 13.76
CA TYR A 70 -11.71 6.94 13.05
C TYR A 70 -11.78 6.31 11.66
N LYS A 71 -12.64 5.30 11.46
CA LYS A 71 -12.84 4.70 10.13
C LYS A 71 -13.40 5.67 9.09
N ASN A 72 -13.96 6.81 9.51
CA ASN A 72 -14.54 7.84 8.66
C ASN A 72 -13.56 8.97 8.31
N SER A 73 -12.31 8.91 8.77
CA SER A 73 -11.31 9.95 8.49
C SER A 73 -11.03 10.06 6.98
N ASN A 74 -10.87 11.30 6.51
CA ASN A 74 -10.57 11.65 5.12
C ASN A 74 -9.91 13.04 5.03
N GLU A 75 -8.82 13.24 5.77
CA GLU A 75 -8.12 14.54 5.89
C GLU A 75 -7.56 15.03 4.54
N LEU A 76 -7.24 14.12 3.61
CA LEU A 76 -6.79 14.46 2.25
C LEU A 76 -7.94 14.75 1.26
N HIS A 77 -9.19 14.72 1.72
CA HIS A 77 -10.40 14.96 0.90
C HIS A 77 -10.46 14.10 -0.38
N ALA A 78 -10.07 12.83 -0.25
CA ALA A 78 -10.08 11.85 -1.33
C ALA A 78 -11.51 11.35 -1.58
N ASN A 79 -12.06 11.60 -2.77
CA ASN A 79 -13.47 11.35 -3.09
C ASN A 79 -13.69 10.53 -4.36
N ARG A 80 -12.64 10.03 -5.02
CA ARG A 80 -12.83 9.18 -6.21
C ARG A 80 -13.37 7.83 -5.79
N SER A 81 -14.35 7.30 -6.51
CA SER A 81 -14.85 5.94 -6.27
C SER A 81 -13.74 4.89 -6.43
N LEU A 82 -13.98 3.72 -5.84
CA LEU A 82 -13.11 2.57 -6.01
C LEU A 82 -12.95 2.25 -7.51
N LEU A 83 -11.69 2.12 -7.94
CA LEU A 83 -11.36 1.88 -9.34
C LEU A 83 -11.77 0.45 -9.77
N PRO A 84 -12.26 0.25 -11.00
CA PRO A 84 -12.66 -1.07 -11.51
C PRO A 84 -11.56 -2.14 -11.39
N LEU A 85 -10.30 -1.74 -11.51
CA LEU A 85 -9.15 -2.64 -11.43
C LEU A 85 -9.01 -3.39 -10.10
N PHE A 86 -9.65 -2.93 -9.02
CA PHE A 86 -9.64 -3.61 -7.74
C PHE A 86 -10.55 -4.84 -7.74
N SER A 87 -11.57 -4.86 -8.60
CA SER A 87 -12.49 -5.99 -8.76
C SER A 87 -12.16 -6.84 -10.00
N ASP A 88 -11.57 -6.24 -11.04
CA ASP A 88 -11.18 -6.93 -12.27
C ASP A 88 -9.70 -6.71 -12.62
N PRO A 89 -8.83 -7.73 -12.50
CA PRO A 89 -7.41 -7.61 -12.86
C PRO A 89 -7.17 -7.32 -14.36
N ASN A 90 -8.18 -7.47 -15.23
CA ASN A 90 -8.09 -7.14 -16.66
C ASN A 90 -8.50 -5.69 -16.98
N ALA A 91 -9.06 -4.96 -16.01
CA ALA A 91 -9.37 -3.52 -16.15
C ALA A 91 -8.11 -2.64 -15.99
N THR A 92 -6.92 -3.19 -16.23
CA THR A 92 -5.64 -2.50 -16.17
C THR A 92 -4.54 -3.23 -16.96
N GLN A 93 -3.61 -2.49 -17.55
CA GLN A 93 -2.37 -3.02 -18.15
C GLN A 93 -1.16 -2.84 -17.24
N MET A 94 -1.32 -2.20 -16.07
CA MET A 94 -0.29 -2.18 -15.03
C MET A 94 -0.05 -3.60 -14.50
N ASN A 95 1.02 -4.24 -14.96
CA ASN A 95 1.31 -5.64 -14.63
C ASN A 95 1.40 -5.88 -13.11
N CYS A 96 1.97 -4.95 -12.33
CA CYS A 96 2.02 -5.10 -10.87
C CYS A 96 0.64 -5.23 -10.21
N ILE A 97 -0.33 -4.43 -10.66
CA ILE A 97 -1.70 -4.45 -10.12
C ILE A 97 -2.46 -5.66 -10.65
N LYS A 98 -2.36 -5.94 -11.95
CA LYS A 98 -2.97 -7.14 -12.55
C LYS A 98 -2.56 -8.41 -11.82
N GLN A 99 -1.25 -8.62 -11.60
CA GLN A 99 -0.76 -9.80 -10.88
C GLN A 99 -1.26 -9.82 -9.43
N THR A 100 -1.18 -8.68 -8.72
CA THR A 100 -1.57 -8.62 -7.30
C THR A 100 -3.06 -8.88 -7.11
N VAL A 101 -3.94 -8.34 -7.96
CA VAL A 101 -5.38 -8.54 -7.88
C VAL A 101 -5.75 -9.97 -8.30
N SER A 102 -5.10 -10.54 -9.32
CA SER A 102 -5.25 -11.96 -9.66
C SER A 102 -4.87 -12.88 -8.48
N ASP A 103 -3.77 -12.57 -7.80
CA ASP A 103 -3.30 -13.32 -6.64
C ASP A 103 -4.32 -13.28 -5.47
N ILE A 104 -4.95 -12.11 -5.26
CA ILE A 104 -6.02 -11.95 -4.28
C ILE A 104 -7.26 -12.76 -4.68
N ASN A 105 -7.69 -12.70 -5.94
CA ASN A 105 -8.85 -13.45 -6.40
C ASN A 105 -8.66 -14.97 -6.25
N GLU A 106 -7.44 -15.46 -6.40
CA GLU A 106 -7.13 -16.89 -6.28
C GLU A 106 -7.01 -17.36 -4.82
N ARG A 107 -6.45 -16.53 -3.92
CA ARG A 107 -6.00 -16.97 -2.59
C ARG A 107 -6.50 -16.13 -1.41
N ALA A 108 -7.22 -15.05 -1.68
CA ALA A 108 -7.62 -14.04 -0.70
C ALA A 108 -6.44 -13.50 0.13
N TRP A 109 -5.22 -13.55 -0.42
CA TRP A 109 -4.00 -13.24 0.31
C TRP A 109 -2.87 -12.80 -0.61
N VAL A 110 -2.23 -11.71 -0.21
CA VAL A 110 -0.88 -11.31 -0.62
C VAL A 110 -0.12 -10.83 0.62
N HIS A 111 1.19 -10.87 0.55
CA HIS A 111 2.03 -10.40 1.65
C HIS A 111 1.95 -8.88 1.85
N HIS A 112 2.53 -8.37 2.94
CA HIS A 112 2.32 -6.97 3.38
C HIS A 112 2.68 -5.90 2.34
N ILE A 113 3.82 -6.05 1.64
CA ILE A 113 4.33 -4.99 0.75
C ILE A 113 3.42 -4.71 -0.45
N PRO A 114 2.85 -5.69 -1.17
CA PRO A 114 1.82 -5.44 -2.18
C PRO A 114 0.60 -4.69 -1.63
N ARG A 115 0.14 -5.00 -0.42
CA ARG A 115 -0.98 -4.29 0.21
C ARG A 115 -0.67 -2.81 0.41
N LEU A 116 0.53 -2.50 0.93
CA LEU A 116 0.94 -1.14 1.22
C LEU A 116 1.39 -0.37 -0.04
N MET A 117 2.36 -0.91 -0.78
CA MET A 117 3.10 -0.17 -1.80
C MET A 117 2.56 -0.32 -3.22
N LEU A 118 1.58 -1.21 -3.43
CA LEU A 118 0.83 -1.30 -4.68
C LEU A 118 -0.61 -0.85 -4.48
N LEU A 119 -1.40 -1.58 -3.69
CA LEU A 119 -2.85 -1.32 -3.57
C LEU A 119 -3.13 0.00 -2.83
N SER A 120 -2.62 0.15 -1.61
CA SER A 120 -2.84 1.37 -0.81
C SER A 120 -2.13 2.57 -1.42
N ASN A 121 -0.89 2.40 -1.91
CA ASN A 121 -0.17 3.46 -2.63
C ASN A 121 -0.95 3.92 -3.87
N LEU A 122 -1.53 3.01 -4.66
CA LEU A 122 -2.36 3.40 -5.81
C LEU A 122 -3.60 4.17 -5.35
N ALA A 123 -4.37 3.63 -4.40
CA ALA A 123 -5.55 4.28 -3.86
C ALA A 123 -5.25 5.67 -3.26
N LEU A 124 -4.09 5.82 -2.60
CA LEU A 124 -3.60 7.09 -2.08
C LEU A 124 -3.27 8.08 -3.20
N ILE A 125 -2.43 7.68 -4.17
CA ILE A 125 -1.96 8.60 -5.22
C ILE A 125 -3.02 8.86 -6.28
N THR A 126 -4.07 8.05 -6.40
CA THR A 126 -5.28 8.45 -7.12
C THR A 126 -6.09 9.42 -6.27
N GLY A 127 -6.28 9.16 -4.98
CA GLY A 127 -7.26 9.88 -4.15
C GLY A 127 -8.61 9.16 -4.16
N THR A 128 -8.55 7.83 -4.10
CA THR A 128 -9.69 6.94 -3.89
C THR A 128 -10.29 7.18 -2.50
N ASN A 129 -11.62 7.14 -2.42
CA ASN A 129 -12.37 7.28 -1.18
C ASN A 129 -11.88 6.23 -0.15
N PRO A 130 -11.42 6.66 1.04
CA PRO A 130 -10.83 5.75 2.01
C PRO A 130 -11.79 4.69 2.53
N GLN A 131 -13.08 5.01 2.64
CA GLN A 131 -14.11 4.09 3.13
C GLN A 131 -14.45 3.03 2.08
N GLU A 132 -14.56 3.41 0.79
CA GLU A 132 -14.75 2.43 -0.29
C GLU A 132 -13.55 1.48 -0.41
N PHE A 133 -12.32 2.01 -0.30
CA PHE A 133 -11.11 1.19 -0.33
C PHE A 133 -10.99 0.29 0.91
N LEU A 134 -11.33 0.79 2.11
CA LEU A 134 -11.39 -0.02 3.32
C LEU A 134 -12.38 -1.17 3.18
N GLU A 135 -13.58 -0.92 2.65
CA GLU A 135 -14.58 -1.97 2.49
C GLU A 135 -14.11 -3.06 1.52
N TRP A 136 -13.54 -2.67 0.39
CA TRP A 136 -12.94 -3.63 -0.55
C TRP A 136 -11.81 -4.45 0.10
N MET A 137 -10.88 -3.79 0.80
CA MET A 137 -9.80 -4.49 1.49
C MET A 137 -10.33 -5.46 2.57
N ARG A 138 -11.45 -5.14 3.23
CA ARG A 138 -12.09 -6.03 4.21
C ARG A 138 -12.73 -7.25 3.55
N GLU A 139 -13.30 -7.08 2.36
CA GLU A 139 -13.95 -8.14 1.60
C GLU A 139 -12.96 -9.18 1.07
N VAL A 140 -11.82 -8.72 0.52
CA VAL A 140 -10.96 -9.59 -0.30
C VAL A 140 -9.83 -10.29 0.46
N PHE A 141 -9.54 -9.90 1.71
CA PHE A 141 -8.45 -10.50 2.49
C PHE A 141 -8.94 -11.46 3.56
N ILE A 142 -8.44 -12.70 3.53
CA ILE A 142 -8.83 -13.77 4.46
C ILE A 142 -8.47 -13.49 5.94
N ASP A 143 -7.53 -12.57 6.17
CA ASP A 143 -7.09 -12.15 7.51
C ASP A 143 -7.70 -10.81 7.97
N ALA A 144 -8.68 -10.30 7.23
CA ALA A 144 -9.31 -9.01 7.51
C ALA A 144 -10.29 -9.07 8.68
N THR A 145 -10.12 -8.14 9.61
CA THR A 145 -11.10 -7.76 10.65
C THR A 145 -10.96 -6.26 10.93
N ASP A 146 -11.99 -5.60 11.46
CA ASP A 146 -11.98 -4.14 11.62
C ASP A 146 -10.78 -3.64 12.43
N TRP A 147 -10.47 -4.31 13.55
CA TRP A 147 -9.41 -3.86 14.45
C TRP A 147 -8.03 -3.85 13.78
N VAL A 148 -7.80 -4.73 12.79
CA VAL A 148 -6.54 -4.77 12.05
C VAL A 148 -6.60 -3.92 10.77
N MET A 149 -7.74 -3.91 10.07
CA MET A 149 -7.87 -3.26 8.77
C MET A 149 -8.04 -1.76 8.88
N VAL A 150 -8.85 -1.27 9.83
CA VAL A 150 -9.14 0.16 9.94
C VAL A 150 -7.87 0.99 10.16
N PRO A 151 -6.99 0.69 11.14
CA PRO A 151 -5.77 1.48 11.32
C PRO A 151 -4.80 1.35 10.14
N ASN A 152 -4.61 0.12 9.62
CA ASN A 152 -3.69 -0.11 8.51
C ASN A 152 -4.14 0.59 7.21
N VAL A 153 -5.43 0.60 6.90
CA VAL A 153 -5.93 1.25 5.68
C VAL A 153 -6.02 2.76 5.86
N ILE A 154 -6.75 3.22 6.87
CA ILE A 154 -7.03 4.65 7.07
C ILE A 154 -5.75 5.42 7.44
N GLY A 155 -4.95 4.89 8.37
CA GLY A 155 -3.74 5.55 8.83
C GLY A 155 -2.54 5.24 7.94
N MET A 156 -2.04 4.00 8.00
CA MET A 156 -0.79 3.63 7.34
C MET A 156 -0.87 3.69 5.81
N GLY A 157 -1.95 3.17 5.22
CA GLY A 157 -2.08 3.02 3.77
C GLY A 157 -2.44 4.33 3.08
N LEU A 158 -3.46 5.02 3.58
CA LEU A 158 -4.06 6.17 2.90
C LEU A 158 -3.75 7.52 3.56
N HIS A 159 -3.12 7.54 4.74
CA HIS A 159 -2.85 8.79 5.46
C HIS A 159 -4.11 9.67 5.61
N ALA A 160 -5.28 9.04 5.65
CA ALA A 160 -6.57 9.69 5.70
C ALA A 160 -6.87 10.25 7.10
N ASP A 161 -6.02 9.94 8.08
CA ASP A 161 -6.03 10.40 9.46
C ASP A 161 -5.15 11.64 9.71
N GLY A 162 -4.58 12.24 8.66
CA GLY A 162 -3.68 13.40 8.79
C GLY A 162 -2.39 13.09 9.54
N GLY A 163 -2.03 11.81 9.67
CA GLY A 163 -0.80 11.36 10.32
C GLY A 163 -0.89 11.06 11.81
N ALA A 164 -2.10 10.90 12.36
CA ALA A 164 -2.31 10.46 13.74
C ALA A 164 -1.60 9.13 14.04
N MET A 165 -1.64 8.17 13.12
CA MET A 165 -0.97 6.88 13.23
C MET A 165 0.45 6.91 12.67
N MET A 166 0.63 7.54 11.49
CA MET A 166 1.89 7.56 10.76
C MET A 166 2.21 8.94 10.20
N THR A 167 3.32 9.52 10.64
CA THR A 167 3.74 10.88 10.26
C THR A 167 4.11 11.08 8.80
N LYS A 168 4.15 10.04 7.95
CA LYS A 168 4.51 10.17 6.53
C LYS A 168 3.63 9.28 5.67
N PRO A 169 3.04 9.80 4.57
CA PRO A 169 2.31 8.96 3.62
C PRO A 169 3.27 8.01 2.88
N TYR A 170 2.84 6.76 2.67
CA TYR A 170 3.56 5.76 1.89
C TYR A 170 3.29 5.89 0.38
N ALA A 171 3.45 7.11 -0.16
CA ALA A 171 3.37 7.36 -1.58
C ALA A 171 4.71 7.07 -2.28
N ALA A 172 4.68 6.34 -3.39
CA ALA A 172 5.86 6.07 -4.20
C ALA A 172 5.56 5.88 -5.69
N GLY A 173 6.48 6.34 -6.54
CA GLY A 173 6.40 6.14 -7.99
C GLY A 173 6.96 4.79 -8.48
N GLY A 174 6.92 4.58 -9.79
CA GLY A 174 7.34 3.32 -10.44
C GLY A 174 8.79 2.91 -10.18
N ALA A 175 9.69 3.86 -9.87
CA ALA A 175 11.07 3.56 -9.50
C ALA A 175 11.19 2.67 -8.24
N TYR A 176 10.30 2.83 -7.26
CA TYR A 176 10.25 1.95 -6.09
C TYR A 176 9.85 0.53 -6.51
N ILE A 177 8.76 0.42 -7.26
CA ILE A 177 8.20 -0.87 -7.71
C ILE A 177 9.23 -1.62 -8.55
N SER A 178 9.91 -0.93 -9.48
CA SER A 178 10.94 -1.50 -10.33
C SER A 178 12.16 -2.01 -9.56
N ARG A 179 12.49 -1.41 -8.41
CA ARG A 179 13.62 -1.85 -7.58
C ARG A 179 13.24 -3.03 -6.68
N MET A 180 12.00 -3.07 -6.22
CA MET A 180 11.52 -4.03 -5.23
C MET A 180 10.77 -5.23 -5.86
N SER A 181 10.70 -5.29 -7.19
CA SER A 181 9.99 -6.34 -7.91
C SER A 181 10.53 -6.65 -9.30
N ASN A 182 10.05 -7.76 -9.87
CA ASN A 182 10.23 -8.12 -11.27
C ASN A 182 9.03 -7.75 -12.17
N TYR A 183 8.02 -7.02 -11.65
CA TYR A 183 6.79 -6.70 -12.40
C TYR A 183 7.01 -5.78 -13.60
N CYS A 184 7.98 -4.87 -13.52
CA CYS A 184 8.16 -3.82 -14.53
C CYS A 184 8.79 -4.32 -15.83
N LYS A 185 9.61 -5.38 -15.80
CA LYS A 185 10.31 -5.88 -16.98
C LYS A 185 9.37 -6.33 -18.11
N PRO A 186 8.29 -7.10 -17.85
CA PRO A 186 7.30 -7.45 -18.87
C PRO A 186 6.13 -6.44 -18.96
N CYS A 187 6.17 -5.30 -18.25
CA CYS A 187 5.08 -4.34 -18.26
C CYS A 187 5.15 -3.46 -19.51
N VAL A 188 3.99 -3.10 -20.06
CA VAL A 188 3.89 -2.15 -21.20
C VAL A 188 4.36 -0.74 -20.80
N TYR A 189 4.36 -0.43 -19.50
CA TYR A 189 4.73 0.86 -18.98
C TYR A 189 6.18 0.92 -18.48
N ASN A 190 6.84 2.03 -18.76
CA ASN A 190 8.21 2.30 -18.33
C ASN A 190 8.24 3.04 -16.98
N PRO A 191 8.79 2.44 -15.91
CA PRO A 191 8.84 3.07 -14.58
C PRO A 191 9.72 4.34 -14.51
N LYS A 192 10.57 4.58 -15.52
CA LYS A 192 11.46 5.75 -15.58
C LYS A 192 10.81 6.98 -16.21
N LEU A 193 9.71 6.79 -16.94
CA LEU A 193 9.00 7.86 -17.61
C LEU A 193 7.86 8.37 -16.74
N ARG A 194 7.69 9.70 -16.75
CA ARG A 194 6.64 10.41 -16.01
C ARG A 194 5.62 11.09 -16.93
N THR A 195 5.95 11.25 -18.20
CA THR A 195 5.09 11.72 -19.27
C THR A 195 5.25 10.83 -20.51
N GLY A 196 4.33 10.94 -21.47
CA GLY A 196 4.25 10.05 -22.63
C GLY A 196 3.27 8.88 -22.43
N GLU A 197 2.89 8.25 -23.55
CA GLU A 197 1.87 7.19 -23.58
C GLU A 197 2.30 5.93 -22.80
N ASP A 198 3.59 5.61 -22.80
CA ASP A 198 4.18 4.48 -22.09
C ASP A 198 4.68 4.82 -20.68
N ALA A 199 4.41 6.03 -20.18
CA ALA A 199 4.76 6.41 -18.81
C ALA A 199 4.05 5.53 -17.77
N CYS A 200 4.79 5.08 -16.77
CA CYS A 200 4.21 4.35 -15.66
C CYS A 200 3.21 5.20 -14.88
N PRO A 201 1.96 4.75 -14.73
CA PRO A 201 0.94 5.47 -13.97
C PRO A 201 1.38 5.84 -12.56
N PHE A 202 2.05 4.94 -11.84
CA PHE A 202 2.61 5.25 -10.52
C PHE A 202 3.62 6.40 -10.55
N THR A 203 4.49 6.45 -11.56
CA THR A 203 5.49 7.52 -11.66
C THR A 203 4.84 8.86 -11.92
N THR A 204 3.88 8.94 -12.85
CA THR A 204 3.13 10.16 -13.14
C THR A 204 2.30 10.61 -11.94
N LEU A 205 1.46 9.71 -11.39
CA LEU A 205 0.51 10.04 -10.33
C LEU A 205 1.19 10.32 -8.99
N TYR A 206 2.38 9.77 -8.72
CA TYR A 206 3.16 10.12 -7.54
C TYR A 206 3.53 11.62 -7.52
N TRP A 207 3.98 12.16 -8.65
CA TRP A 207 4.34 13.57 -8.73
C TRP A 207 3.11 14.48 -8.74
N ASP A 208 2.03 14.07 -9.40
CA ASP A 208 0.74 14.77 -9.33
C ASP A 208 0.21 14.83 -7.88
N PHE A 209 0.29 13.72 -7.14
CA PHE A 209 -0.06 13.66 -5.71
C PHE A 209 0.76 14.62 -4.87
N LEU A 210 2.06 14.69 -5.08
CA LEU A 210 2.89 15.64 -4.36
C LEU A 210 2.56 17.10 -4.72
N ASP A 211 2.30 17.42 -5.99
CA ASP A 211 1.95 18.79 -6.40
C ASP A 211 0.59 19.23 -5.80
N ARG A 212 -0.43 18.36 -5.88
CA ARG A 212 -1.79 18.71 -5.43
C ARG A 212 -1.92 18.86 -3.91
N HIS A 213 -1.08 18.17 -3.12
CA HIS A 213 -1.04 18.28 -1.66
C HIS A 213 0.19 19.04 -1.14
N LYS A 214 0.91 19.77 -2.00
CA LYS A 214 2.20 20.41 -1.64
C LYS A 214 2.10 21.35 -0.43
N GLU A 215 1.01 22.09 -0.30
CA GLU A 215 0.84 23.09 0.77
C GLU A 215 0.67 22.42 2.14
N GLU A 216 -0.05 21.30 2.17
CA GLU A 216 -0.23 20.49 3.36
C GLU A 216 1.08 19.78 3.73
N PHE A 217 1.72 19.13 2.76
CA PHE A 217 2.96 18.39 3.00
C PHE A 217 4.17 19.27 3.26
N ALA A 218 4.17 20.54 2.83
CA ALA A 218 5.23 21.49 3.17
C ALA A 218 5.37 21.72 4.69
N LYS A 219 4.29 21.50 5.46
CA LYS A 219 4.30 21.60 6.94
C LYS A 219 4.95 20.38 7.60
N ASN A 220 5.09 19.28 6.86
CA ASN A 220 5.65 18.03 7.37
C ASN A 220 7.15 17.93 7.03
N HIS A 221 8.00 18.07 8.05
CA HIS A 221 9.46 17.98 7.90
C HIS A 221 9.96 16.70 7.19
N ARG A 222 9.26 15.56 7.31
CA ARG A 222 9.64 14.28 6.66
C ARG A 222 9.27 14.20 5.19
N MET A 223 8.46 15.15 4.71
CA MET A 223 8.05 15.29 3.32
C MET A 223 8.81 16.40 2.58
N SER A 224 9.58 17.22 3.31
CA SER A 224 10.33 18.36 2.75
C SER A 224 11.12 17.99 1.50
N GLN A 225 11.92 16.92 1.54
CA GLN A 225 12.74 16.50 0.40
C GLN A 225 11.91 16.12 -0.83
N GLN A 226 10.78 15.42 -0.64
CA GLN A 226 9.88 15.02 -1.71
C GLN A 226 9.21 16.22 -2.35
N VAL A 227 8.70 17.15 -1.53
CA VAL A 227 8.06 18.39 -2.00
C VAL A 227 9.07 19.28 -2.72
N PHE A 228 10.30 19.42 -2.20
CA PHE A 228 11.39 20.13 -2.90
C PHE A 228 11.78 19.49 -4.23
N GLY A 229 11.53 18.18 -4.40
CA GLY A 229 11.73 17.48 -5.66
C GLY A 229 10.89 18.04 -6.81
N LEU A 230 9.69 18.59 -6.52
CA LEU A 230 8.81 19.21 -7.52
C LEU A 230 9.49 20.38 -8.23
N ASN A 231 10.30 21.17 -7.52
CA ASN A 231 11.01 22.32 -8.08
C ASN A 231 12.07 21.94 -9.14
N ARG A 232 12.40 20.64 -9.24
CA ARG A 232 13.37 20.12 -10.21
C ARG A 232 12.71 19.59 -11.48
N LEU A 233 11.38 19.55 -11.53
CA LEU A 233 10.63 19.05 -12.69
C LEU A 233 10.44 20.16 -13.72
N SER A 234 11.02 19.99 -14.90
CA SER A 234 10.87 20.91 -16.03
C SER A 234 9.59 20.70 -16.85
N ASP A 235 8.90 19.57 -16.63
CA ASP A 235 7.75 19.08 -17.42
C ASP A 235 6.48 18.95 -16.56
N LEU A 236 6.39 19.68 -15.44
CA LEU A 236 5.27 19.57 -14.51
C LEU A 236 3.90 19.81 -15.20
N ALA A 237 3.84 20.73 -16.17
CA ALA A 237 2.61 20.99 -16.93
C ALA A 237 2.18 19.77 -17.76
N GLU A 238 3.11 19.13 -18.47
CA GLU A 238 2.85 17.91 -19.26
C GLU A 238 2.48 16.73 -18.36
N LEU A 239 3.17 16.60 -17.22
CA LEU A 239 2.87 15.60 -16.21
C LEU A 239 1.44 15.69 -15.70
N LYS A 240 0.94 16.91 -15.44
CA LYS A 240 -0.43 17.13 -14.97
C LYS A 240 -1.47 16.76 -16.03
N VAL A 241 -1.22 17.07 -17.30
CA VAL A 241 -2.09 16.62 -18.40
C VAL A 241 -2.13 15.09 -18.43
N ARG A 242 -0.95 14.45 -18.40
CA ARG A 242 -0.85 12.99 -18.41
C ARG A 242 -1.53 12.36 -17.19
N ALA A 243 -1.41 12.98 -16.00
CA ALA A 243 -2.08 12.51 -14.80
C ALA A 243 -3.61 12.50 -14.96
N GLN A 244 -4.21 13.54 -15.55
CA GLN A 244 -5.66 13.57 -15.81
C GLN A 244 -6.10 12.50 -16.80
N GLU A 245 -5.32 12.26 -17.86
CA GLU A 245 -5.59 11.17 -18.81
C GLU A 245 -5.56 9.80 -18.14
N ILE A 246 -4.54 9.55 -17.30
CA ILE A 246 -4.40 8.31 -16.55
C ILE A 246 -5.58 8.14 -15.59
N LEU A 247 -5.96 9.16 -14.83
CA LEU A 247 -7.09 9.08 -13.90
C LEU A 247 -8.40 8.76 -14.63
N SER A 248 -8.69 9.47 -15.73
CA SER A 248 -9.87 9.19 -16.56
C SER A 248 -9.85 7.79 -17.18
N GLY A 249 -8.68 7.33 -17.60
CA GLY A 249 -8.51 5.98 -18.13
C GLY A 249 -8.68 4.90 -17.06
N LEU A 250 -8.20 5.13 -15.83
CA LEU A 250 -8.39 4.23 -14.69
C LEU A 250 -9.87 4.12 -14.32
N ASP A 251 -10.61 5.24 -14.31
CA ASP A 251 -12.07 5.24 -14.07
C ASP A 251 -12.83 4.39 -15.12
N GLN A 252 -12.28 4.28 -16.33
CA GLN A 252 -12.84 3.49 -17.43
C GLN A 252 -12.25 2.07 -17.55
N GLY A 253 -11.29 1.69 -16.70
CA GLY A 253 -10.61 0.39 -16.77
C GLY A 253 -9.71 0.20 -18.00
N LYS A 254 -9.07 1.27 -18.49
CA LYS A 254 -8.30 1.27 -19.76
C LYS A 254 -6.78 1.48 -19.62
N ILE A 255 -6.30 1.78 -18.42
CA ILE A 255 -4.87 1.99 -18.12
C ILE A 255 -4.22 0.70 -17.68
#